data_AF-A0A7J3QAU1-F1
#
_entry.id   AF-A0A7J3QAU1-F1
#
_cell.length_a   1.000
_cell.length_b   1.000
_cell.length_c   1.000
_cell.angle_alpha   90.00
_cell.angle_beta   90.00
_cell.angle_gamma   90.00
#
_symmetry.space_group_name_H-M   'P 1'
#
loop_
_entity.id
_entity.type
_entity.pdbx_description
1 polymer ?
#
loop_
_entity_poly.entity_id
_entity_poly.type
_entity_poly.pdbx_seq_one_letter_code
_entity_poly.pdbx_strand_id
1 'polypeptide(L)'
;MSESPEKLRDIVLYYYNNGVRGFLISGGFNRDGYLPIGREFIDYLKEFKRRNQVFLSVHLGLAPRDLVDKALEVFDLIDYEVPPSHEYVRHGRGISASQEDYLKVLEYVTREYGEDRISPHIVINSPLALPHQELDVVREVSSIHNKMIILLLHAGEENLEEPRVLRVAQLSKNLFKEVSIGCMRPKKSGETIDKLVSSGYVDRVVNPGKRYIEKHRMRVIHACCSIPRQSFKLFE
;
A
#
# COMPACT_ATOMS: atom_id res chain seq x y z
N MET A 1 16.96 -7.06 5.08
CA MET A 1 16.37 -8.30 4.53
C MET A 1 16.65 -9.42 5.52
N SER A 2 15.62 -10.12 5.99
CA SER A 2 15.80 -11.31 6.84
C SER A 2 15.91 -12.53 5.94
N GLU A 3 17.02 -13.26 6.03
CA GLU A 3 17.28 -14.45 5.22
C GLU A 3 16.78 -15.74 5.89
N SER A 4 16.34 -15.66 7.16
CA SER A 4 15.80 -16.81 7.91
C SER A 4 14.71 -16.39 8.92
N PRO A 5 13.89 -17.33 9.42
CA PRO A 5 12.90 -17.07 10.47
C PRO A 5 13.53 -16.58 11.78
N GLU A 6 14.70 -17.09 12.16
CA GLU A 6 15.41 -16.68 13.39
C GLU A 6 15.83 -15.22 13.31
N LYS A 7 16.39 -14.81 12.16
CA LYS A 7 16.77 -13.42 11.92
C LYS A 7 15.54 -12.50 11.89
N LEU A 8 14.39 -12.98 11.40
CA LEU A 8 13.14 -12.20 11.46
C LEU A 8 12.73 -12.01 12.92
N ARG A 9 12.78 -13.09 13.71
CA ARG A 9 12.46 -13.04 15.13
C ARG A 9 13.30 -12.01 15.86
N ASP A 10 14.62 -12.07 15.69
CA ASP A 10 15.53 -11.19 16.41
C ASP A 10 15.31 -9.72 16.01
N ILE A 11 15.07 -9.45 14.73
CA ILE A 11 14.74 -8.11 14.22
C ILE A 11 13.42 -7.60 14.81
N VAL A 12 12.36 -8.41 14.75
CA VAL A 12 11.02 -8.03 15.23
C VAL A 12 11.05 -7.76 16.73
N LEU A 13 11.70 -8.63 17.52
CA LEU A 13 11.86 -8.44 18.95
C LEU A 13 12.67 -7.19 19.29
N TYR A 14 13.80 -6.98 18.60
CA TYR A 14 14.63 -5.79 18.80
C TYR A 14 13.82 -4.51 18.59
N TYR A 15 13.13 -4.37 17.47
CA TYR A 15 12.37 -3.16 17.18
C TYR A 15 11.15 -3.00 18.09
N TYR A 16 10.47 -4.09 18.42
CA TYR A 16 9.35 -4.05 19.36
C TYR A 16 9.77 -3.54 20.75
N ASN A 17 10.89 -4.05 21.26
CA ASN A 17 11.49 -3.61 22.53
C ASN A 17 11.94 -2.14 22.49
N ASN A 18 12.21 -1.60 21.29
CA ASN A 18 12.50 -0.19 21.05
C ASN A 18 11.26 0.65 20.71
N GLY A 19 10.05 0.16 21.04
CA GLY A 19 8.82 0.94 20.93
C GLY A 19 8.09 0.83 19.58
N VAL A 20 8.60 0.06 18.62
CA VAL A 20 7.89 -0.17 17.35
C VAL A 20 6.63 -1.01 17.61
N ARG A 21 5.51 -0.60 17.01
CA ARG A 21 4.21 -1.29 17.13
C ARG A 21 3.63 -1.76 15.80
N GLY A 22 4.27 -1.44 14.68
CA GLY A 22 3.85 -1.87 13.35
C GLY A 22 4.98 -2.54 12.58
N PHE A 23 4.68 -3.65 11.90
CA PHE A 23 5.63 -4.36 11.04
C PHE A 23 4.99 -4.65 9.69
N LEU A 24 5.58 -4.09 8.63
CA LEU A 24 5.26 -4.43 7.25
C LEU A 24 6.22 -5.52 6.78
N ILE A 25 5.68 -6.69 6.40
CA ILE A 25 6.44 -7.78 5.80
C ILE A 25 6.38 -7.65 4.28
N SER A 26 7.54 -7.54 3.66
CA SER A 26 7.69 -7.36 2.21
C SER A 26 9.01 -7.95 1.74
N GLY A 27 9.16 -8.15 0.44
CA GLY A 27 10.35 -8.77 -0.16
C GLY A 27 10.23 -8.90 -1.68
N GLY A 28 11.18 -9.63 -2.27
CA GLY A 28 11.13 -9.96 -3.69
C GLY A 28 10.00 -10.95 -3.98
N PHE A 29 9.26 -10.69 -5.06
CA PHE A 29 8.24 -11.61 -5.54
C PHE A 29 8.86 -12.72 -6.38
N ASN A 30 8.24 -13.89 -6.37
CA ASN A 30 8.59 -14.98 -7.28
C ASN A 30 8.13 -14.67 -8.72
N ARG A 31 8.36 -15.61 -9.65
CA ARG A 31 7.97 -15.46 -11.06
C ARG A 31 6.47 -15.34 -11.28
N ASP A 32 5.67 -15.84 -10.34
CA ASP A 32 4.21 -15.78 -10.35
C ASP A 32 3.69 -14.47 -9.72
N GLY A 33 4.58 -13.58 -9.30
CA GLY A 33 4.20 -12.23 -8.87
C GLY A 33 3.73 -12.13 -7.42
N TYR A 34 4.11 -13.06 -6.55
CA TYR A 34 3.75 -13.02 -5.13
C TYR A 34 4.94 -13.23 -4.19
N LEU A 35 4.79 -12.81 -2.94
CA LEU A 35 5.81 -12.97 -1.89
C LEU A 35 5.85 -14.43 -1.41
N PRO A 36 6.96 -15.17 -1.60
CA PRO A 36 7.07 -16.56 -1.13
C PRO A 36 7.36 -16.60 0.38
N ILE A 37 6.39 -16.19 1.19
CA ILE A 37 6.49 -16.24 2.64
C ILE A 37 6.29 -17.68 3.15
N GLY A 38 7.33 -18.23 3.76
CA GLY A 38 7.31 -19.59 4.31
C GLY A 38 6.44 -19.72 5.55
N ARG A 39 5.94 -20.94 5.81
CA ARG A 39 5.11 -21.26 6.98
C ARG A 39 5.75 -20.87 8.31
N GLU A 40 7.06 -21.11 8.45
CA GLU A 40 7.80 -20.80 9.68
C GLU A 40 7.76 -19.31 10.04
N PHE A 41 7.77 -18.42 9.03
CA PHE A 41 7.63 -16.98 9.24
C PHE A 41 6.22 -16.62 9.72
N ILE A 42 5.18 -17.23 9.11
CA ILE A 42 3.78 -17.03 9.49
C ILE A 42 3.55 -17.51 10.94
N ASP A 43 4.01 -18.72 11.26
CA ASP A 43 3.83 -19.33 12.59
C ASP A 43 4.51 -18.49 13.67
N TYR A 44 5.74 -18.02 13.44
CA TYR A 44 6.42 -17.12 14.37
C TYR A 44 5.64 -15.81 14.57
N LEU A 45 5.22 -15.15 13.49
CA LEU A 45 4.48 -13.89 13.57
C LEU A 45 3.13 -14.08 14.28
N LYS A 46 2.49 -15.24 14.12
CA LYS A 46 1.27 -15.62 14.83
C LYS A 46 1.49 -15.68 16.34
N GLU A 47 2.55 -16.36 16.77
CA GLU A 47 2.90 -16.43 18.19
C GLU A 47 3.29 -15.07 18.76
N PHE A 48 4.08 -14.30 18.00
CA PHE A 48 4.51 -12.97 18.39
C PHE A 48 3.31 -12.04 18.59
N LYS A 49 2.38 -12.00 17.63
CA LYS A 49 1.18 -11.16 17.69
C LYS A 49 0.22 -11.58 18.80
N ARG A 50 0.10 -12.88 19.11
CA ARG A 50 -0.72 -13.35 20.24
C ARG A 50 -0.24 -12.81 21.59
N ARG A 51 1.04 -12.50 21.72
CA ARG A 51 1.69 -12.08 22.99
C ARG A 51 1.92 -10.57 23.07
N ASN A 52 1.80 -9.86 21.95
CA ASN A 52 2.23 -8.47 21.84
C ASN A 52 1.17 -7.64 21.11
N GLN A 53 0.94 -6.43 21.58
CA GLN A 53 0.02 -5.50 20.91
C GLN A 53 0.73 -4.85 19.73
N VAL A 54 0.57 -5.44 18.55
CA VAL A 54 1.22 -5.00 17.30
C VAL A 54 0.26 -5.05 16.13
N PHE A 55 0.52 -4.21 15.13
CA PHE A 55 -0.10 -4.26 13.83
C PHE A 55 0.86 -4.91 12.83
N LEU A 56 0.41 -5.95 12.13
CA LEU A 56 1.18 -6.64 11.11
C LEU A 56 0.53 -6.41 9.75
N SER A 57 1.29 -5.91 8.78
CA SER A 57 0.83 -5.86 7.39
C SER A 57 1.78 -6.57 6.45
N VAL A 58 1.33 -6.89 5.24
CA VAL A 58 2.12 -7.67 4.28
C VAL A 58 1.85 -7.27 2.84
N HIS A 59 2.89 -7.21 2.01
CA HIS A 59 2.75 -7.19 0.56
C HIS A 59 2.74 -8.62 0.02
N LEU A 60 1.57 -9.14 -0.33
CA LEU A 60 1.44 -10.51 -0.85
C LEU A 60 1.53 -10.61 -2.36
N GLY A 61 1.18 -9.56 -3.12
CA GLY A 61 1.08 -9.66 -4.58
C GLY A 61 -0.01 -10.64 -5.01
N LEU A 62 0.20 -11.36 -6.11
CA LEU A 62 -0.76 -12.31 -6.70
C LEU A 62 -0.77 -13.67 -5.97
N ALA A 63 -0.70 -13.66 -4.63
CA ALA A 63 -0.60 -14.88 -3.85
C ALA A 63 -1.78 -15.83 -4.12
N PRO A 64 -1.54 -17.14 -4.21
CA PRO A 64 -2.63 -18.10 -4.32
C PRO A 64 -3.52 -18.04 -3.07
N ARG A 65 -4.79 -18.41 -3.25
CA ARG A 65 -5.81 -18.28 -2.22
C ARG A 65 -5.42 -18.91 -0.89
N ASP A 66 -4.85 -20.12 -0.92
CA ASP A 66 -4.44 -20.83 0.31
C ASP A 66 -3.36 -20.07 1.10
N LEU A 67 -2.48 -19.33 0.41
CA LEU A 67 -1.48 -18.48 1.05
C LEU A 67 -2.12 -17.22 1.63
N VAL A 68 -3.08 -16.62 0.93
CA VAL A 68 -3.84 -15.47 1.44
C VAL A 68 -4.62 -15.85 2.69
N ASP A 69 -5.32 -16.98 2.67
CA ASP A 69 -6.09 -17.51 3.80
C ASP A 69 -5.17 -17.65 5.03
N LYS A 70 -4.01 -18.31 4.88
CA LYS A 70 -3.00 -18.47 5.95
C LYS A 70 -2.42 -17.13 6.42
N ALA A 71 -2.12 -16.22 5.50
CA ALA A 71 -1.57 -14.91 5.82
C ALA A 71 -2.57 -14.10 6.65
N LEU A 72 -3.85 -14.11 6.28
CA LEU A 72 -4.90 -13.38 6.99
C LEU A 72 -5.23 -13.99 8.37
N GLU A 73 -4.73 -15.16 8.74
CA GLU A 73 -4.78 -15.61 10.14
C GLU A 73 -3.87 -14.77 11.07
N VAL A 74 -2.88 -14.09 10.49
CA VAL A 74 -1.79 -13.43 11.24
C VAL A 74 -1.72 -11.93 10.95
N PHE A 75 -1.79 -11.55 9.68
CA PHE A 75 -1.70 -10.16 9.25
C PHE A 75 -3.03 -9.43 9.48
N ASP A 76 -2.94 -8.16 9.89
CA ASP A 76 -4.08 -7.24 10.01
C ASP A 76 -4.54 -6.75 8.65
N LEU A 77 -3.60 -6.57 7.73
CA LEU A 77 -3.83 -5.89 6.46
C LEU A 77 -2.89 -6.39 5.36
N ILE A 78 -3.42 -6.56 4.16
CA ILE A 78 -2.62 -6.75 2.94
C ILE A 78 -2.42 -5.38 2.28
N ASP A 79 -1.17 -4.95 2.20
CA ASP A 79 -0.80 -3.80 1.38
C ASP A 79 -0.73 -4.25 -0.09
N TYR A 80 -1.68 -3.80 -0.91
CA TYR A 80 -1.94 -4.39 -2.21
C TYR A 80 -1.76 -3.41 -3.35
N GLU A 81 -0.75 -3.62 -4.19
CA GLU A 81 -0.56 -2.80 -5.39
C GLU A 81 -1.52 -3.21 -6.49
N VAL A 82 -2.21 -2.22 -7.06
CA VAL A 82 -3.03 -2.35 -8.26
C VAL A 82 -2.32 -1.64 -9.42
N PRO A 83 -1.83 -2.39 -10.42
CA PRO A 83 -1.20 -1.83 -11.61
C PRO A 83 -2.15 -0.91 -12.40
N PRO A 84 -1.63 0.16 -13.04
CA PRO A 84 -2.43 1.08 -13.85
C PRO A 84 -2.73 0.56 -15.26
N SER A 85 -2.01 -0.44 -15.75
CA SER A 85 -2.22 -1.01 -17.08
C SER A 85 -1.63 -2.42 -17.20
N HIS A 86 -2.06 -3.17 -18.21
CA HIS A 86 -1.42 -4.44 -18.60
C HIS A 86 0.06 -4.26 -18.97
N GLU A 87 0.40 -3.17 -19.67
CA GLU A 87 1.77 -2.84 -20.07
C GLU A 87 2.68 -2.63 -18.84
N TYR A 88 2.16 -2.03 -17.77
CA TYR A 88 2.90 -1.90 -16.51
C TYR A 88 3.20 -3.26 -15.88
N VAL A 89 2.25 -4.20 -15.90
CA VAL A 89 2.48 -5.56 -15.37
C VAL A 89 3.57 -6.26 -16.18
N ARG A 90 3.44 -6.25 -17.50
CA ARG A 90 4.35 -6.98 -18.39
C ARG A 90 5.76 -6.39 -18.42
N HIS A 91 5.88 -5.08 -18.57
CA HIS A 91 7.18 -4.41 -18.81
C HIS A 91 7.75 -3.76 -17.56
N GLY A 92 6.90 -3.29 -16.64
CA GLY A 92 7.33 -2.68 -15.38
C GLY A 92 7.63 -3.72 -14.30
N ARG A 93 6.80 -4.75 -14.19
CA ARG A 93 6.96 -5.82 -13.19
C ARG A 93 7.63 -7.09 -13.74
N GLY A 94 7.57 -7.33 -15.05
CA GLY A 94 8.12 -8.55 -15.66
C GLY A 94 7.37 -9.82 -15.25
N ILE A 95 6.10 -9.69 -14.86
CA ILE A 95 5.25 -10.79 -14.39
C ILE A 95 4.35 -11.23 -15.55
N SER A 96 4.18 -12.54 -15.72
CA SER A 96 3.25 -13.11 -16.71
C SER A 96 1.81 -13.16 -16.18
N ALA A 97 1.29 -12.02 -15.75
CA ALA A 97 -0.08 -11.84 -15.27
C ALA A 97 -0.73 -10.63 -15.95
N SER A 98 -2.06 -10.53 -15.86
CA SER A 98 -2.79 -9.38 -16.37
C SER A 98 -3.18 -8.42 -15.24
N GLN A 99 -3.60 -7.21 -15.60
CA GLN A 99 -4.15 -6.25 -14.64
C GLN A 99 -5.42 -6.78 -13.98
N GLU A 100 -6.25 -7.49 -14.74
CA GLU A 100 -7.48 -8.11 -14.28
C GLU A 100 -7.21 -9.17 -13.21
N ASP A 101 -6.08 -9.87 -13.26
CA ASP A 101 -5.70 -10.80 -12.19
C ASP A 101 -5.48 -10.08 -10.86
N TYR A 102 -4.93 -8.85 -10.90
CA TYR A 102 -4.80 -8.05 -9.69
C TYR A 102 -6.17 -7.61 -9.15
N LEU A 103 -7.08 -7.22 -10.03
CA LEU A 103 -8.44 -6.81 -9.65
C LEU A 103 -9.25 -7.98 -9.08
N LYS A 104 -9.12 -9.19 -9.64
CA LYS A 104 -9.75 -10.41 -9.09
C LYS A 104 -9.30 -10.68 -7.67
N VAL A 105 -8.00 -10.50 -7.38
CA VAL A 105 -7.48 -10.67 -6.01
C VAL A 105 -8.06 -9.63 -5.07
N LEU A 106 -8.07 -8.36 -5.47
CA LEU A 106 -8.70 -7.30 -4.69
C LEU A 106 -10.18 -7.61 -4.41
N GLU A 107 -10.92 -8.07 -5.43
CA GLU A 107 -12.33 -8.40 -5.35
C GLU A 107 -12.60 -9.54 -4.37
N TYR A 108 -11.96 -10.69 -4.52
CA TYR A 108 -12.26 -11.82 -3.63
C TYR A 108 -11.82 -11.52 -2.20
N VAL A 109 -10.66 -10.87 -2.00
CA VAL A 109 -10.21 -10.55 -0.64
C VAL A 109 -11.17 -9.58 0.03
N THR A 110 -11.58 -8.54 -0.70
CA THR A 110 -12.54 -7.56 -0.19
C THR A 110 -13.89 -8.20 0.13
N ARG A 111 -14.40 -9.06 -0.76
CA ARG A 111 -15.71 -9.71 -0.61
C ARG A 111 -15.76 -10.70 0.54
N GLU A 112 -14.70 -11.48 0.74
CA GLU A 112 -14.71 -12.59 1.68
C GLU A 112 -14.13 -12.25 3.06
N TYR A 113 -13.13 -11.36 3.11
CA TYR A 113 -12.46 -10.97 4.35
C TYR A 113 -12.85 -9.56 4.80
N GLY A 114 -13.39 -8.75 3.90
CA GLY A 114 -13.83 -7.38 4.15
C GLY A 114 -12.80 -6.33 3.73
N GLU A 115 -13.29 -5.13 3.40
CA GLU A 115 -12.46 -3.99 2.95
C GLU A 115 -11.35 -3.59 3.94
N ASP A 116 -11.48 -3.88 5.25
CA ASP A 116 -10.43 -3.53 6.22
C ASP A 116 -9.21 -4.48 6.19
N ARG A 117 -9.24 -5.51 5.32
CA ARG A 117 -8.21 -6.55 5.25
C ARG A 117 -7.26 -6.38 4.08
N ILE A 118 -7.54 -5.44 3.18
CA ILE A 118 -6.73 -5.16 2.00
C ILE A 118 -6.74 -3.67 1.68
N SER A 119 -5.59 -3.10 1.35
CA SER A 119 -5.42 -1.67 1.13
C SER A 119 -4.90 -1.43 -0.29
N PRO A 120 -5.74 -0.93 -1.21
CA PRO A 120 -5.36 -0.76 -2.61
C PRO A 120 -4.40 0.44 -2.77
N HIS A 121 -3.26 0.16 -3.39
CA HIS A 121 -2.22 1.10 -3.76
C HIS A 121 -2.13 1.19 -5.28
N ILE A 122 -2.60 2.27 -5.88
CA ILE A 122 -2.59 2.45 -7.34
C ILE A 122 -1.33 3.21 -7.75
N VAL A 123 -0.57 2.66 -8.69
CA VAL A 123 0.56 3.38 -9.30
C VAL A 123 0.03 4.35 -10.34
N ILE A 124 0.41 5.62 -10.24
CA ILE A 124 -0.02 6.68 -11.15
C ILE A 124 1.19 7.45 -11.69
N ASN A 125 0.99 8.24 -12.74
CA ASN A 125 2.05 8.91 -13.49
C ASN A 125 3.09 7.93 -14.05
N SER A 126 2.67 6.72 -14.45
CA SER A 126 3.60 5.76 -15.06
C SER A 126 3.72 6.00 -16.57
N PRO A 127 4.94 5.94 -17.16
CA PRO A 127 5.11 5.97 -18.62
C PRO A 127 4.57 4.71 -19.31
N LEU A 128 4.35 3.63 -18.55
CA LEU A 128 3.75 2.38 -19.03
C LEU A 128 2.22 2.37 -18.95
N ALA A 129 1.60 3.52 -18.64
CA ALA A 129 0.16 3.67 -18.64
C ALA A 129 -0.25 4.95 -19.35
N LEU A 130 -1.37 4.90 -20.05
CA LEU A 130 -2.02 6.08 -20.59
C LEU A 130 -2.82 6.79 -19.49
N PRO A 131 -2.94 8.13 -19.52
CA PRO A 131 -3.66 8.87 -18.48
C PRO A 131 -5.11 8.40 -18.22
N HIS A 132 -5.83 7.92 -19.24
CA HIS A 132 -7.18 7.42 -19.06
C HIS A 132 -7.21 6.07 -18.31
N GLN A 133 -6.22 5.19 -18.52
CA GLN A 133 -6.14 3.90 -17.85
C GLN A 133 -6.01 4.06 -16.33
N GLU A 134 -5.26 5.06 -15.86
CA GLU A 134 -5.18 5.37 -14.42
C GLU A 134 -6.55 5.77 -13.84
N LEU A 135 -7.35 6.52 -14.60
CA LEU A 135 -8.70 6.90 -14.18
C LEU A 135 -9.65 5.70 -14.21
N ASP A 136 -9.52 4.83 -15.20
CA ASP A 136 -10.35 3.63 -15.35
C ASP A 136 -10.11 2.66 -14.19
N VAL A 137 -8.85 2.39 -13.86
CA VAL A 137 -8.49 1.54 -12.71
C VAL A 137 -9.00 2.11 -11.40
N VAL A 138 -8.94 3.43 -11.20
CA VAL A 138 -9.52 4.07 -10.01
C VAL A 138 -11.03 3.80 -9.92
N ARG A 139 -11.76 3.86 -11.05
CA ARG A 139 -13.20 3.53 -11.08
C ARG A 139 -13.44 2.05 -10.78
N GLU A 140 -12.67 1.16 -11.40
CA GLU A 140 -12.78 -0.28 -11.18
C GLU A 140 -12.51 -0.64 -9.71
N VAL A 141 -11.42 -0.13 -9.14
CA VAL A 141 -11.11 -0.31 -7.71
C VAL A 141 -12.24 0.24 -6.84
N SER A 142 -12.80 1.41 -7.16
CA SER A 142 -13.89 2.00 -6.36
C SER A 142 -15.17 1.18 -6.34
N SER A 143 -15.41 0.40 -7.39
CA SER A 143 -16.56 -0.52 -7.46
C SER A 143 -16.41 -1.74 -6.56
N ILE A 144 -15.17 -2.05 -6.15
CA ILE A 144 -14.81 -3.19 -5.31
C ILE A 144 -14.57 -2.75 -3.86
N HIS A 145 -13.82 -1.66 -3.67
CA HIS A 145 -13.33 -1.15 -2.39
C HIS A 145 -13.40 0.37 -2.38
N ASN A 146 -14.09 0.99 -1.43
CA ASN A 146 -14.27 2.46 -1.40
C ASN A 146 -13.86 3.14 -0.09
N LYS A 147 -13.33 2.41 0.89
CA LYS A 147 -12.87 3.00 2.16
C LYS A 147 -11.64 3.91 2.01
N MET A 148 -10.58 3.41 1.40
CA MET A 148 -9.30 4.10 1.30
C MET A 148 -8.60 3.70 0.01
N ILE A 149 -7.95 4.66 -0.62
CA ILE A 149 -7.05 4.43 -1.75
C ILE A 149 -5.71 5.12 -1.48
N ILE A 150 -4.62 4.44 -1.80
CA ILE A 150 -3.27 4.99 -1.71
C ILE A 150 -2.78 5.23 -3.14
N LEU A 151 -2.41 6.46 -3.44
CA LEU A 151 -1.80 6.83 -4.71
C LEU A 151 -0.28 6.75 -4.57
N LEU A 152 0.34 5.93 -5.39
CA LEU A 152 1.78 5.81 -5.52
C LEU A 152 2.24 6.53 -6.78
N LEU A 153 3.09 7.54 -6.64
CA LEU A 153 3.64 8.24 -7.81
C LEU A 153 4.78 7.40 -8.37
N HIS A 154 4.74 7.07 -9.65
CA HIS A 154 5.81 6.30 -10.27
C HIS A 154 7.17 7.00 -10.09
N ALA A 155 8.14 6.31 -9.47
CA ALA A 155 9.41 6.92 -9.07
C ALA A 155 10.50 6.93 -10.17
N GLY A 156 10.23 6.33 -11.34
CA GLY A 156 11.16 6.30 -12.47
C GLY A 156 11.30 7.64 -13.21
N GLU A 157 10.31 8.53 -13.05
CA GLU A 157 10.29 9.85 -13.69
C GLU A 157 10.66 10.95 -12.69
N GLU A 158 11.65 11.79 -12.97
CA GLU A 158 11.99 12.88 -12.05
C GLU A 158 10.89 13.95 -11.95
N ASN A 159 10.18 14.18 -13.07
CA ASN A 159 9.15 15.19 -13.18
C ASN A 159 7.77 14.53 -13.29
N LEU A 160 6.83 15.03 -12.51
CA LEU A 160 5.44 14.58 -12.55
C LEU A 160 4.67 15.37 -13.61
N GLU A 161 3.80 14.68 -14.35
CA GLU A 161 2.74 15.35 -15.11
C GLU A 161 1.67 15.82 -14.13
N GLU A 162 1.90 16.97 -13.49
CA GLU A 162 1.02 17.47 -12.42
C GLU A 162 -0.48 17.48 -12.77
N PRO A 163 -0.93 17.92 -13.96
CA PRO A 163 -2.35 17.85 -14.34
C PRO A 163 -2.92 16.43 -14.41
N ARG A 164 -2.08 15.42 -14.69
CA ARG A 164 -2.48 14.01 -14.68
C ARG A 164 -2.69 13.53 -13.25
N VAL A 165 -1.72 13.81 -12.37
CA VAL A 165 -1.78 13.45 -10.94
C VAL A 165 -2.98 14.10 -10.24
N LEU A 166 -3.20 15.40 -10.47
CA LEU A 166 -4.33 16.13 -9.89
C LEU A 166 -5.68 15.55 -10.33
N ARG A 167 -5.83 15.15 -11.60
CA ARG A 167 -7.06 14.53 -12.11
C ARG A 167 -7.35 13.19 -11.43
N VAL A 168 -6.33 12.35 -11.26
CA VAL A 168 -6.50 11.07 -10.56
C VAL A 168 -6.85 11.30 -9.09
N ALA A 169 -6.19 12.22 -8.41
CA ALA A 169 -6.49 12.55 -7.01
C ALA A 169 -7.90 13.12 -6.83
N GLN A 170 -8.34 14.02 -7.72
CA GLN A 170 -9.69 14.56 -7.69
C GLN A 170 -10.75 13.47 -7.87
N LEU A 171 -10.55 12.58 -8.84
CA LEU A 171 -11.46 11.44 -9.06
C LEU A 171 -11.48 10.51 -7.83
N SER A 172 -10.30 10.20 -7.29
CA SER A 172 -10.16 9.38 -6.09
C SER A 172 -10.90 9.99 -4.90
N LYS A 173 -10.81 11.31 -4.72
CA LYS A 173 -11.51 11.99 -3.62
C LYS A 173 -13.03 11.92 -3.73
N ASN A 174 -13.56 11.87 -4.96
CA ASN A 174 -14.99 11.73 -5.20
C ASN A 174 -15.51 10.30 -4.98
N LEU A 175 -14.65 9.29 -5.13
CA LEU A 175 -15.05 7.87 -5.12
C LEU A 175 -14.71 7.15 -3.82
N PHE A 176 -13.72 7.62 -3.07
CA PHE A 176 -13.23 6.97 -1.86
C PHE A 176 -13.47 7.85 -0.65
N LYS A 177 -13.76 7.22 0.51
CA LYS A 177 -13.90 7.95 1.78
C LYS A 177 -12.59 8.61 2.19
N GLU A 178 -11.46 8.03 1.78
CA GLU A 178 -10.15 8.56 2.10
C GLU A 178 -9.12 8.33 0.98
N VAL A 179 -8.31 9.36 0.71
CA VAL A 179 -7.21 9.32 -0.26
C VAL A 179 -5.89 9.61 0.44
N SER A 180 -4.91 8.72 0.27
CA SER A 180 -3.55 8.90 0.79
C SER A 180 -2.52 8.98 -0.33
N ILE A 181 -1.49 9.82 -0.17
CA ILE A 181 -0.27 9.73 -0.97
C ILE A 181 0.74 8.83 -0.26
N GLY A 182 1.09 7.74 -0.93
CA GLY A 182 2.01 6.74 -0.40
C GLY A 182 3.48 7.13 -0.49
N CYS A 183 4.34 6.19 -0.11
CA CYS A 183 5.79 6.41 0.00
C CYS A 183 6.52 6.43 -1.34
N MET A 184 6.09 5.63 -2.32
CA MET A 184 6.71 5.59 -3.65
C MET A 184 6.38 6.87 -4.40
N ARG A 185 7.42 7.67 -4.69
CA ARG A 185 7.34 8.90 -5.48
C ARG A 185 8.71 9.45 -5.87
N PRO A 186 8.79 10.29 -6.92
CA PRO A 186 10.01 11.01 -7.26
C PRO A 186 10.48 11.94 -6.13
N LYS A 187 11.79 12.18 -6.03
CA LYS A 187 12.36 13.11 -5.03
C LYS A 187 11.83 14.54 -5.17
N LYS A 188 11.57 14.99 -6.40
CA LYS A 188 11.10 16.34 -6.74
C LYS A 188 9.56 16.48 -6.74
N SER A 189 8.84 15.62 -6.03
CA SER A 189 7.36 15.62 -5.97
C SER A 189 6.75 16.62 -4.98
N GLY A 190 7.58 17.35 -4.20
CA GLY A 190 7.11 18.18 -3.08
C GLY A 190 6.08 19.25 -3.45
N GLU A 191 6.25 19.95 -4.58
CA GLU A 191 5.30 20.97 -5.02
C GLU A 191 3.94 20.37 -5.44
N THR A 192 3.96 19.26 -6.18
CA THR A 192 2.74 18.55 -6.57
C THR A 192 1.99 18.04 -5.34
N ILE A 193 2.70 17.48 -4.34
CA ILE A 193 2.10 17.06 -3.07
C ILE A 193 1.47 18.25 -2.33
N ASP A 194 2.14 19.40 -2.30
CA ASP A 194 1.61 20.60 -1.66
C ASP A 194 0.32 21.08 -2.30
N LYS A 195 0.23 21.04 -3.64
CA LYS A 195 -1.00 21.35 -4.38
C LYS A 195 -2.11 20.33 -4.11
N LEU A 196 -1.78 19.04 -4.08
CA LEU A 196 -2.73 17.98 -3.73
C LEU A 196 -3.33 18.20 -2.33
N VAL A 197 -2.51 18.52 -1.34
CA VAL A 197 -2.98 18.83 0.02
C VAL A 197 -3.81 20.11 0.03
N SER A 198 -3.33 21.18 -0.61
CA SER A 198 -4.02 22.49 -0.64
C SER A 198 -5.37 22.43 -1.36
N SER A 199 -5.51 21.54 -2.34
CA SER A 199 -6.76 21.33 -3.09
C SER A 199 -7.82 20.56 -2.30
N GLY A 200 -7.45 19.90 -1.19
CA GLY A 200 -8.35 19.02 -0.43
C GLY A 200 -8.61 17.66 -1.09
N TYR A 201 -7.87 17.30 -2.14
CA TYR A 201 -8.02 15.99 -2.82
C TYR A 201 -7.36 14.83 -2.06
N VAL A 202 -6.53 15.14 -1.06
CA VAL A 202 -5.79 14.15 -0.27
C VAL A 202 -6.03 14.38 1.21
N ASP A 203 -6.29 13.29 1.93
CA ASP A 203 -6.54 13.28 3.38
C ASP A 203 -5.28 12.97 4.18
N ARG A 204 -4.33 12.23 3.60
CA ARG A 204 -3.08 11.81 4.27
C ARG A 204 -1.89 11.79 3.33
N VAL A 205 -0.70 12.06 3.85
CA VAL A 205 0.56 11.96 3.11
C VAL A 205 1.58 11.23 3.97
N VAL A 206 2.24 10.20 3.42
CA VAL A 206 3.34 9.50 4.10
C VAL A 206 4.64 10.28 3.97
N ASN A 207 5.42 10.36 5.05
CA ASN A 207 6.72 11.04 5.11
C ASN A 207 6.72 12.45 4.48
N PRO A 208 5.79 13.35 4.85
CA PRO A 208 5.82 14.72 4.35
C PRO A 208 7.06 15.45 4.88
N GLY A 209 7.64 16.34 4.08
CA GLY A 209 8.74 17.18 4.55
C GLY A 209 8.30 18.08 5.71
N LYS A 210 9.20 18.35 6.67
CA LYS A 210 8.90 19.15 7.88
C LYS A 210 8.18 20.47 7.59
N ARG A 211 8.64 21.19 6.54
CA ARG A 211 8.02 22.43 6.07
C ARG A 211 6.53 22.27 5.74
N TYR A 212 6.13 21.15 5.15
CA TYR A 212 4.73 20.88 4.78
C TYR A 212 3.88 20.53 6.00
N ILE A 213 4.45 19.80 6.97
CA ILE A 213 3.79 19.50 8.25
C ILE A 213 3.43 20.81 8.95
N GLU A 214 4.39 21.74 9.05
CA GLU A 214 4.19 23.04 9.68
C GLU A 214 3.20 23.91 8.90
N LYS A 215 3.38 24.01 7.58
CA LYS A 215 2.53 24.82 6.69
C LYS A 215 1.05 24.41 6.77
N HIS A 216 0.77 23.11 6.73
CA HIS A 216 -0.58 22.56 6.71
C HIS A 216 -1.09 22.14 8.09
N ARG A 217 -0.31 22.40 9.16
CA ARG A 217 -0.62 22.01 10.55
C ARG A 217 -1.04 20.53 10.65
N MET A 218 -0.29 19.67 9.98
CA MET A 218 -0.63 18.26 9.86
C MET A 218 -0.46 17.55 11.20
N ARG A 219 -1.45 16.73 11.58
CA ARG A 219 -1.28 15.76 12.66
C ARG A 219 -0.33 14.67 12.20
N VAL A 220 0.72 14.41 12.97
CA VAL A 220 1.70 13.35 12.68
C VAL A 220 1.30 12.07 13.40
N ILE A 221 1.32 10.95 12.69
CA ILE A 221 1.14 9.60 13.22
C ILE A 221 2.32 8.77 12.74
N HIS A 222 2.98 8.05 13.64
CA HIS A 222 4.19 7.27 13.32
C HIS A 222 3.84 5.90 12.72
N ALA A 223 3.11 5.91 11.60
CA ALA A 223 2.53 4.74 10.95
C ALA A 223 2.69 4.76 9.42
N CYS A 224 2.41 3.63 8.76
CA CYS A 224 2.39 3.52 7.29
C CYS A 224 1.12 4.14 6.68
N CYS A 225 1.08 4.33 5.34
CA CYS A 225 -0.07 4.93 4.60
C CYS A 225 -1.39 4.19 4.83
N SER A 226 -1.31 2.87 4.88
CA SER A 226 -2.44 1.96 4.81
C SER A 226 -3.09 1.67 6.16
N ILE A 227 -2.48 2.16 7.25
CA ILE A 227 -2.97 1.89 8.60
C ILE A 227 -4.35 2.54 8.78
N PRO A 228 -5.38 1.78 9.14
CA PRO A 228 -6.72 2.33 9.34
C PRO A 228 -6.76 3.22 10.59
N ARG A 229 -7.66 4.22 10.60
CA ARG A 229 -7.72 5.20 11.71
C ARG A 229 -7.95 4.56 13.07
N GLN A 230 -8.73 3.47 13.13
CA GLN A 230 -8.97 2.76 14.39
C GLN A 230 -7.69 2.24 15.06
N SER A 231 -6.61 2.02 14.28
CA SER A 231 -5.34 1.51 14.76
C SER A 231 -4.33 2.59 15.13
N PHE A 232 -4.65 3.88 14.91
CA PHE A 232 -3.71 4.99 15.17
C PHE A 232 -3.25 5.07 16.62
N LYS A 233 -4.08 4.65 17.59
CA LYS A 233 -3.71 4.60 19.01
C LYS A 233 -2.48 3.74 19.31
N LEU A 234 -2.09 2.84 18.41
CA LEU A 234 -0.86 2.04 18.53
C LEU A 234 0.40 2.82 18.14
N PHE A 235 0.24 3.99 17.51
CA PHE A 235 1.30 4.76 16.85
C PHE A 235 1.33 6.24 17.29
N GLU A 236 0.60 6.55 18.36
CA GLU A 236 0.54 7.86 19.01
C GLU A 236 1.49 7.95 20.20
#